data_AF-A0A7K9X7R7-F1
#
_entry.id   AF-A0A7K9X7R7-F1
#
_cell.length_a   1.000
_cell.length_b   1.000
_cell.length_c   1.000
_cell.angle_alpha   90.00
_cell.angle_beta   90.00
_cell.angle_gamma   90.00
#
_symmetry.space_group_name_H-M   'P 1'
#
loop_
_entity.id
_entity.type
_entity.pdbx_description
1 polymer ?
#
loop_
_entity_poly.entity_id
_entity_poly.type
_entity_poly.pdbx_seq_one_letter_code
_entity_poly.pdbx_strand_id
1 'polypeptide(L)' 'FLAAAVGRAQVQQEPLAETSEGTGINITCSHPNLRTTDFIDWYRQLPGQGPTFLAFGDKGIKEVPDLSGRLWVAA' A
#
# COMPACT_ATOMS: atom_id res chain seq x y z
N PHE A 1 21.69 25.77 -9.25
CA PHE A 1 21.16 24.46 -9.65
C PHE A 1 20.76 23.71 -8.38
N LEU A 2 19.46 23.48 -8.15
CA LEU A 2 18.99 22.67 -7.02
C LEU A 2 19.05 21.20 -7.43
N ALA A 3 20.01 20.46 -6.89
CA ALA A 3 20.06 19.02 -7.02
C ALA A 3 19.02 18.42 -6.05
N ALA A 4 17.89 17.96 -6.57
CA ALA A 4 16.98 17.12 -5.80
C ALA A 4 17.58 15.71 -5.72
N ALA A 5 18.01 15.29 -4.53
CA ALA A 5 18.39 13.90 -4.30
C ALA A 5 17.11 13.06 -4.26
N VAL A 6 16.98 12.09 -5.17
CA VAL A 6 15.90 11.10 -5.13
C VAL A 6 16.26 10.09 -4.03
N GLY A 7 15.72 10.28 -2.82
CA GLY A 7 15.78 9.28 -1.77
C GLY A 7 14.70 8.23 -1.99
N ARG A 8 15.07 7.00 -2.39
CA ARG A 8 14.15 5.86 -2.33
C ARG A 8 14.15 5.31 -0.91
N ALA A 9 12.98 5.28 -0.29
CA ALA A 9 12.78 4.50 0.93
C ALA A 9 13.16 3.04 0.65
N GLN A 10 14.01 2.46 1.51
CA GLN A 10 14.48 1.08 1.38
C GLN A 10 13.44 0.14 1.98
N VAL A 11 12.29 0.01 1.30
CA VAL A 11 11.22 -0.91 1.68
C VAL A 11 11.40 -2.26 1.00
N GLN A 12 11.11 -3.33 1.72
CA GLN A 12 11.06 -4.69 1.18
C GLN A 12 9.69 -5.30 1.43
N GLN A 13 9.06 -5.75 0.35
CA GLN A 13 7.77 -6.45 0.34
C GLN A 13 7.92 -7.75 -0.46
N GLU A 14 7.07 -8.74 -0.18
CA GLU A 14 6.98 -9.92 -1.04
C GLU A 14 6.45 -9.52 -2.42
N PRO A 15 7.09 -9.94 -3.52
CA PRO A 15 6.72 -9.50 -4.87
C PRO A 15 5.40 -10.08 -5.35
N LEU A 16 4.97 -11.19 -4.76
CA LEU A 16 3.75 -11.91 -5.13
C LEU A 16 3.10 -12.48 -3.87
N ALA A 17 1.78 -12.33 -3.79
CA ALA A 17 0.97 -12.92 -2.75
C ALA A 17 -0.36 -13.38 -3.39
N GLU A 18 -0.78 -14.59 -3.06
CA GLU A 18 -1.99 -15.20 -3.59
C GLU A 18 -2.91 -15.62 -2.44
N THR A 19 -4.22 -15.54 -2.67
CA THR A 19 -5.25 -16.01 -1.75
C THR A 19 -6.47 -16.44 -2.54
N SER A 20 -7.37 -17.20 -1.92
CA SER A 20 -8.67 -17.54 -2.50
C SER A 20 -9.65 -16.37 -2.39
N GLU A 21 -10.58 -16.28 -3.33
CA GLU A 21 -11.69 -15.32 -3.27
C GLU A 21 -12.44 -15.42 -1.94
N GLY A 22 -12.82 -14.28 -1.36
CA GLY A 22 -13.48 -14.21 -0.06
C GLY A 22 -12.57 -14.46 1.15
N THR A 23 -11.29 -14.74 0.94
CA THR A 23 -10.30 -14.93 2.02
C THR A 23 -9.43 -13.68 2.15
N GLY A 24 -9.14 -13.26 3.39
CA GLY A 24 -8.19 -12.18 3.62
C GLY A 24 -6.78 -12.53 3.16
N ILE A 25 -5.98 -11.52 2.85
CA ILE A 25 -4.55 -11.66 2.53
C ILE A 25 -3.74 -10.75 3.43
N ASN A 26 -2.56 -11.23 3.85
CA ASN A 26 -1.62 -10.43 4.62
C ASN A 26 -0.43 -10.07 3.74
N ILE A 27 -0.31 -8.80 3.37
CA ILE A 27 0.83 -8.28 2.61
C ILE A 27 1.75 -7.58 3.59
N THR A 28 3.00 -8.04 3.66
CA THR A 28 3.98 -7.53 4.62
C THR A 28 4.89 -6.49 3.98
N CYS A 29 5.31 -5.51 4.77
CA CYS A 29 6.35 -4.54 4.41
C CYS A 29 7.36 -4.45 5.54
N SER A 30 8.64 -4.47 5.20
CA SER A 30 9.73 -4.19 6.12
C SER A 30 10.46 -2.91 5.69
N HIS A 31 10.59 -1.98 6.64
CA HIS A 31 11.34 -0.74 6.47
C HIS A 31 12.33 -0.62 7.64
N PRO A 32 13.56 -1.16 7.53
CA PRO A 32 14.47 -1.31 8.68
C PRO A 32 14.89 0.03 9.31
N ASN A 33 14.87 1.11 8.53
CA ASN A 33 15.26 2.45 8.99
C ASN A 33 14.05 3.35 9.27
N LEU A 34 12.87 2.79 9.52
CA LEU A 34 11.66 3.58 9.76
C LEU A 34 11.78 4.29 11.11
N ARG A 35 11.74 5.62 11.11
CA ARG A 35 11.76 6.41 12.35
C ARG A 35 10.39 6.38 12.99
N THR A 36 10.32 6.64 14.28
CA THR A 36 9.04 6.63 15.04
C THR A 36 8.03 7.67 14.54
N THR A 37 8.50 8.69 13.79
CA THR A 37 7.68 9.73 13.19
C THR A 37 7.29 9.45 11.73
N ASP A 38 7.81 8.36 11.16
CA ASP A 38 7.57 8.02 9.76
C ASP A 38 6.33 7.13 9.64
N PHE A 39 5.57 7.34 8.57
CA PHE A 39 4.42 6.52 8.23
C PHE A 39 4.68 5.76 6.93
N ILE A 40 4.16 4.55 6.85
CA ILE A 40 4.10 3.74 5.64
C ILE A 40 2.71 3.93 5.05
N ASP A 41 2.68 4.48 3.84
CA ASP A 41 1.46 4.61 3.05
C ASP A 41 1.29 3.39 2.13
N TRP A 42 0.10 2.80 2.16
CA TRP A 42 -0.27 1.66 1.34
C TRP A 42 -1.16 2.10 0.19
N TYR A 43 -0.82 1.65 -1.02
CA TYR A 43 -1.58 1.91 -2.24
C TYR A 43 -1.86 0.60 -2.98
N ARG A 44 -3.02 0.53 -3.65
CA ARG A 44 -3.29 -0.49 -4.69
C ARG A 44 -3.29 0.14 -6.06
N GLN A 45 -2.86 -0.62 -7.06
CA GLN A 45 -3.02 -0.25 -8.45
C GLN A 45 -3.55 -1.45 -9.22
N LEU A 46 -4.75 -1.31 -9.81
CA LEU A 46 -5.30 -2.29 -10.73
C LEU A 46 -4.83 -1.98 -12.16
N PRO A 47 -4.77 -2.98 -13.06
CA PRO A 47 -4.43 -2.74 -14.46
C PRO A 47 -5.27 -1.61 -15.08
N GLY A 48 -4.61 -0.64 -15.72
CA GLY A 48 -5.27 0.51 -16.36
C GLY A 48 -5.76 1.61 -15.42
N GLN A 49 -5.52 1.52 -14.11
CA GLN A 49 -5.95 2.53 -13.12
C GLN A 49 -4.77 3.26 -12.47
N GLY A 50 -5.06 4.43 -11.91
CA GLY A 50 -4.11 5.14 -11.04
C GLY A 50 -3.99 4.48 -9.65
N PRO A 51 -2.95 4.83 -8.87
CA PRO A 51 -2.82 4.38 -7.50
C PRO A 51 -4.02 4.83 -6.65
N THR A 52 -4.59 3.90 -5.88
CA THR A 52 -5.66 4.15 -4.91
C THR A 52 -5.10 3.94 -3.51
N PHE A 53 -5.23 4.95 -2.66
CA PHE A 53 -4.82 4.88 -1.27
C PHE A 53 -5.64 3.83 -0.50
N LEU A 54 -4.97 3.03 0.32
CA LEU A 54 -5.56 1.97 1.14
C LEU A 54 -5.61 2.40 2.61
N ALA A 55 -4.45 2.66 3.18
CA ALA A 55 -4.24 2.93 4.60
C ALA A 55 -2.84 3.52 4.83
N PHE A 56 -2.63 4.11 6.01
CA PHE A 56 -1.31 4.52 6.47
C PHE A 56 -1.05 4.00 7.89
N GLY A 57 0.22 3.79 8.25
CA GLY A 57 0.59 3.37 9.59
C GLY A 57 2.09 3.21 9.77
N ASP A 58 2.56 3.21 11.01
CA ASP A 58 3.96 3.06 11.37
C ASP A 58 4.35 1.57 11.52
N LYS A 59 3.65 0.83 12.39
CA LYS A 59 3.90 -0.57 12.73
C LYS A 59 2.58 -1.31 12.97
N GLY A 60 2.60 -2.61 12.73
CA GLY A 60 1.49 -3.53 13.02
C GLY A 60 0.49 -3.68 11.87
N ILE A 61 -0.57 -4.44 12.15
CA ILE A 61 -1.64 -4.73 11.19
C ILE A 61 -2.60 -3.53 11.16
N LYS A 62 -2.94 -3.06 9.97
CA LYS A 62 -4.02 -2.09 9.76
C LYS A 62 -5.12 -2.76 8.97
N GLU A 63 -6.33 -2.74 9.50
CA GLU A 63 -7.51 -3.10 8.72
C GLU A 63 -7.65 -2.07 7.59
N VAL A 64 -7.64 -2.56 6.37
CA VAL A 64 -7.93 -1.74 5.19
C VAL A 64 -9.45 -1.69 5.06
N PRO A 65 -10.06 -0.50 4.87
CA PRO A 65 -11.50 -0.42 4.62
C PRO A 65 -11.86 -1.33 3.43
N ASP A 66 -13.05 -1.96 3.47
CA ASP A 66 -13.45 -2.80 2.35
C ASP A 66 -13.51 -1.97 1.06
N LEU A 67 -12.67 -2.35 0.10
CA LEU A 67 -12.61 -1.71 -1.21
C LEU A 67 -13.29 -2.56 -2.29
N SER A 68 -13.93 -3.66 -1.89
CA SER A 68 -14.81 -4.45 -2.73
C SER A 68 -16.12 -3.68 -2.94
N GLY A 69 -16.62 -3.64 -4.17
CA GLY A 69 -18.00 -3.17 -4.42
C GLY A 69 -18.19 -1.68 -4.74
N ARG A 70 -17.19 -0.94 -5.23
CA ARG A 70 -17.47 0.39 -5.81
C ARG A 70 -18.18 0.23 -7.17
N LEU A 71 -19.49 0.04 -7.12
CA LEU A 71 -20.39 0.08 -8.28
C LEU A 71 -20.46 1.52 -8.78
N TRP A 72 -20.02 1.74 -10.01
CA TRP A 72 -20.21 3.01 -10.70
C TRP A 72 -21.44 2.92 -11.58
N VAL A 73 -22.39 3.83 -11.38
CA VAL A 73 -23.55 4.01 -12.26
C VAL A 73 -23.42 5.38 -12.89
N ALA A 74 -23.45 5.44 -14.22
CA ALA A 74 -23.54 6.68 -14.98
C ALA A 74 -24.99 6.86 -15.48
N ALA A 75 -25.45 8.11 -15.52
CA ALA A 75 -26.69 8.53 -16.16
C ALA A 75 -26.40 9.15 -17.52
#